data_AF-A0A6I2KXI5-F1
#
_entry.id   AF-A0A6I2KXI5-F1
#
_cell.length_a   1.000
_cell.length_b   1.000
_cell.length_c   1.000
_cell.angle_alpha   90.00
_cell.angle_beta   90.00
_cell.angle_gamma   90.00
#
_symmetry.space_group_name_H-M   'P 1'
#
loop_
_entity.id
_entity.type
_entity.pdbx_description
1 polymer ?
#
loop_
_entity_poly.entity_id
_entity_poly.type
_entity_poly.pdbx_seq_one_letter_code
_entity_poly.pdbx_strand_id
1 'polypeptide(L)'
;MSTLFASIKAALRGDAEELLRAEALPPEALADAAPPHAAAGANRGTGPVIISVGGERRHSPASVEELELELLLEALFQCHGYDYRGYERMVVLRKVQGIRAELGLSTISALQARVLHDAVVCDALLRALYVAPAQMFDDALEVSMLRFSLGVCLHGVALPRVWLADCAGVQQAWTLAVLLEQEHLAQRTEIYATVASDAMLAEVQQASLPMARLGELQGNYIRSGGTGKLIDYFDVSADGMRAVLKPHLNSRITWAQYNLVTDASFNEFQMILGQRALPDFGPSLRKRVLQLFDDSLAPFGTLALDQQLDEHDPLLRHYRPLLAHQSWYKRIA
;
A
#
# COMPACT_ATOMS: atom_id res chain seq x y z
N MET A 1 15.35 -20.11 -16.36
CA MET A 1 16.03 -19.47 -15.21
C MET A 1 17.06 -18.41 -15.61
N SER A 2 18.00 -18.66 -16.54
CA SER A 2 19.04 -17.69 -16.92
C SER A 2 18.52 -16.32 -17.40
N THR A 3 17.50 -16.30 -18.27
CA THR A 3 16.90 -15.05 -18.79
C THR A 3 16.16 -14.25 -17.72
N LEU A 4 15.51 -14.93 -16.77
CA LEU A 4 14.73 -14.32 -15.69
C LEU A 4 15.62 -13.70 -14.61
N PHE A 5 16.72 -14.37 -14.25
CA PHE A 5 17.75 -13.76 -13.39
C PHE A 5 18.40 -12.56 -14.07
N ALA A 6 18.59 -12.59 -15.40
CA ALA A 6 19.06 -11.43 -16.14
C ALA A 6 18.05 -10.27 -16.11
N SER A 7 16.74 -10.54 -16.23
CA SER A 7 15.68 -9.54 -16.09
C SER A 7 15.63 -8.94 -14.68
N ILE A 8 15.68 -9.75 -13.63
CA ILE A 8 15.74 -9.26 -12.24
C ILE A 8 16.99 -8.40 -12.03
N LYS A 9 18.15 -8.86 -12.51
CA LYS A 9 19.41 -8.09 -12.41
C LYS A 9 19.39 -6.80 -13.23
N ALA A 10 18.67 -6.76 -14.35
CA ALA A 10 18.48 -5.57 -15.16
C ALA A 10 17.53 -4.57 -14.48
N ALA A 11 16.43 -5.04 -13.89
CA ALA A 11 15.50 -4.22 -13.12
C ALA A 11 16.20 -3.59 -11.89
N LEU A 12 16.93 -4.39 -11.11
CA LEU A 12 17.72 -3.91 -9.96
C LEU A 12 18.78 -2.86 -10.34
N ARG A 13 19.31 -2.89 -11.56
CA ARG A 13 20.24 -1.86 -12.06
C ARG A 13 19.50 -0.59 -12.48
N GLY A 14 18.30 -0.72 -13.07
CA GLY A 14 17.47 0.41 -13.44
C GLY A 14 17.03 1.24 -12.23
N ASP A 15 16.54 0.57 -11.18
CA ASP A 15 16.09 1.24 -9.94
C ASP A 15 17.26 1.95 -9.22
N ALA A 16 18.46 1.35 -9.24
CA ALA A 16 19.65 1.98 -8.68
C ALA A 16 20.05 3.27 -9.43
N GLU A 17 19.91 3.30 -10.76
CA GLU A 17 20.14 4.51 -11.56
C GLU A 17 19.05 5.58 -11.35
N GLU A 18 17.81 5.17 -11.03
CA GLU A 18 16.70 6.09 -10.77
C GLU A 18 16.77 6.70 -9.35
N LEU A 19 17.18 5.92 -8.35
CA LEU A 19 17.52 6.39 -6.99
C LEU A 19 18.70 7.39 -7.01
N LEU A 20 19.74 7.10 -7.79
CA LEU A 20 20.88 8.01 -7.97
C LEU A 20 20.50 9.32 -8.69
N ARG A 21 19.41 9.34 -9.46
CA ARG A 21 18.87 10.57 -10.06
C ARG A 21 17.99 11.37 -9.11
N ALA A 22 17.30 10.70 -8.18
CA ALA A 22 16.45 11.36 -7.18
C ALA A 22 17.26 12.06 -6.06
N GLU A 23 18.49 11.63 -5.78
CA GLU A 23 19.38 12.25 -4.77
C GLU A 23 20.13 13.51 -5.25
N ALA A 24 19.98 13.93 -6.51
CA ALA A 24 20.66 15.10 -7.05
C ALA A 24 19.78 16.37 -7.02
N LEU A 25 19.56 16.94 -5.84
CA LEU A 25 19.11 18.33 -5.67
C LEU A 25 20.16 19.12 -4.85
N PRO A 26 20.56 20.33 -5.29
CA PRO A 26 21.69 21.05 -4.69
C PRO A 26 21.33 21.71 -3.34
N PRO A 27 22.31 21.89 -2.43
CA PRO A 27 22.09 22.53 -1.14
C PRO A 27 22.10 24.06 -1.28
N GLU A 28 21.00 24.71 -0.91
CA GLU A 28 20.98 26.16 -0.68
C GLU A 28 21.27 26.49 0.80
N ALA A 29 22.11 27.50 0.96
CA ALA A 29 22.76 27.93 2.18
C ALA A 29 21.83 28.74 3.09
N LEU A 30 21.91 28.51 4.40
CA LEU A 30 21.38 29.41 5.43
C LEU A 30 22.53 29.98 6.24
N ALA A 31 22.75 31.28 6.05
CA ALA A 31 23.74 32.08 6.71
C ALA A 31 23.31 32.48 8.13
N ASP A 32 24.35 32.53 8.95
CA ASP A 32 24.53 33.02 10.31
C ASP A 32 23.91 34.41 10.61
N ALA A 33 23.33 34.57 11.81
CA ALA A 33 23.16 35.86 12.50
C ALA A 33 22.63 35.68 13.95
N ALA A 34 23.55 35.55 14.92
CA ALA A 34 23.41 36.11 16.28
C ALA A 34 24.12 37.49 16.29
N PRO A 35 23.88 38.49 17.19
CA PRO A 35 23.94 38.37 18.67
C PRO A 35 23.10 39.49 19.41
N PRO A 36 23.43 40.03 20.62
CA PRO A 36 24.19 39.55 21.79
C PRO A 36 23.44 39.66 23.15
N HIS A 37 24.06 39.04 24.18
CA HIS A 37 23.79 39.16 25.61
C HIS A 37 23.97 40.58 26.22
N ALA A 38 23.19 40.90 27.27
CA ALA A 38 23.65 41.72 28.41
C ALA A 38 22.82 41.53 29.71
N ALA A 39 23.53 41.08 30.75
CA ALA A 39 23.52 41.46 32.19
C ALA A 39 22.24 41.59 33.07
N ALA A 40 22.25 40.75 34.12
CA ALA A 40 22.15 41.04 35.57
C ALA A 40 20.97 41.85 36.17
N GLY A 41 20.34 41.25 37.20
CA GLY A 41 19.52 41.96 38.19
C GLY A 41 18.93 41.02 39.25
N ALA A 42 19.51 41.04 40.45
CA ALA A 42 18.98 40.36 41.64
C ALA A 42 17.72 41.06 42.16
N ASN A 43 16.72 40.31 42.63
CA ASN A 43 15.95 40.74 43.80
C ASN A 43 15.30 39.59 44.56
N ARG A 44 15.35 39.69 45.90
CA ARG A 44 14.72 38.80 46.87
C ARG A 44 13.25 39.19 47.01
N GLY A 45 12.36 38.20 47.12
CA GLY A 45 10.96 38.41 47.43
C GLY A 45 10.30 37.12 47.91
N THR A 46 10.25 36.93 49.22
CA THR A 46 9.45 35.91 49.91
C THR A 46 7.96 36.17 49.70
N GLY A 47 7.30 35.30 48.94
CA GLY A 47 5.85 35.16 48.85
C GLY A 47 5.43 33.72 49.16
N PRO A 48 4.17 33.47 49.56
CA PRO A 48 3.74 32.17 50.06
C PRO A 48 3.77 31.12 48.95
N VAL A 49 4.32 29.95 49.29
CA VAL A 49 4.35 28.78 48.42
C VAL A 49 2.93 28.23 48.26
N ILE A 50 2.29 28.54 47.15
CA ILE A 50 1.08 27.83 46.71
C ILE A 50 1.55 26.50 46.15
N ILE A 51 1.31 25.42 46.89
CA ILE A 51 1.52 24.05 46.41
C ILE A 51 0.41 23.78 45.40
N SER A 52 0.66 24.11 44.13
CA SER A 52 -0.14 23.59 43.03
C SER A 52 0.09 22.08 42.99
N VAL A 53 -0.91 21.32 43.45
CA VAL A 53 -0.98 19.87 43.22
C VAL A 53 -1.16 19.70 41.71
N GLY A 54 -0.03 19.67 41.00
CA GLY A 54 0.03 19.37 39.58
C GLY A 54 -0.36 17.91 39.40
N GLY A 55 -1.65 17.66 39.21
CA GLY A 55 -2.06 16.46 38.49
C GLY A 55 -1.31 16.47 37.17
N GLU A 56 -0.55 15.41 36.90
CA GLU A 56 0.10 15.19 35.63
C GLU A 56 -0.92 15.48 34.52
N ARG A 57 -0.72 16.59 33.79
CA ARG A 57 -1.55 16.90 32.64
C ARG A 57 -1.39 15.71 31.70
N ARG A 58 -2.49 14.99 31.48
CA ARG A 58 -2.58 13.93 30.45
C ARG A 58 -1.96 14.49 29.16
N HIS A 59 -1.08 13.69 28.56
CA HIS A 59 -0.33 13.93 27.33
C HIS A 59 -0.97 15.04 26.48
N SER A 60 -0.46 16.28 26.59
CA SER A 60 -0.89 17.34 25.68
C SER A 60 -0.45 16.93 24.28
N PRO A 61 -1.32 16.99 23.25
CA PRO A 61 -0.90 16.77 21.87
C PRO A 61 0.25 17.73 21.56
N ALA A 62 1.29 17.26 20.86
CA ALA A 62 2.51 18.03 20.67
C ALA A 62 2.26 19.27 19.78
N SER A 63 1.14 19.29 19.03
CA SER A 63 0.63 20.45 18.31
C SER A 63 -0.91 20.49 18.24
N VAL A 64 -1.49 21.65 17.90
CA VAL A 64 -2.94 21.77 17.62
C VAL A 64 -3.33 20.89 16.43
N GLU A 65 -2.51 20.85 15.38
CA GLU A 65 -2.77 20.04 14.18
C GLU A 65 -2.83 18.54 14.51
N GLU A 66 -2.00 18.07 15.44
CA GLU A 66 -2.08 16.68 15.92
C GLU A 66 -3.42 16.37 16.56
N LEU A 67 -3.93 17.26 17.43
CA LEU A 67 -5.23 17.11 18.05
C LEU A 67 -6.36 17.13 17.02
N GLU A 68 -6.31 18.07 16.06
CA GLU A 68 -7.30 18.13 14.98
C GLU A 68 -7.32 16.83 14.18
N LEU A 69 -6.15 16.22 13.94
CA LEU A 69 -6.09 14.93 13.28
C LEU A 69 -6.70 13.81 14.14
N GLU A 70 -6.44 13.74 15.45
CA GLU A 70 -7.08 12.73 16.32
C GLU A 70 -8.60 12.85 16.28
N LEU A 71 -9.12 14.07 16.36
CA LEU A 71 -10.55 14.33 16.33
C LEU A 71 -11.16 13.98 14.97
N LEU A 72 -10.46 14.24 13.87
CA LEU A 72 -10.88 13.82 12.53
C LEU A 72 -10.94 12.29 12.41
N LEU A 73 -9.91 11.57 12.87
CA LEU A 73 -9.87 10.11 12.79
C LEU A 73 -10.94 9.47 13.68
N GLU A 74 -11.19 10.04 14.87
CA GLU A 74 -12.29 9.60 15.73
C GLU A 74 -13.65 9.84 15.08
N ALA A 75 -13.83 10.99 14.43
CA ALA A 75 -15.06 11.29 13.67
C ALA A 75 -15.28 10.29 12.53
N LEU A 76 -14.23 9.94 11.77
CA LEU A 76 -14.31 8.92 10.71
C LEU A 76 -14.73 7.55 11.27
N PHE A 77 -14.14 7.15 12.39
CA PHE A 77 -14.49 5.89 13.03
C PHE A 77 -15.95 5.87 13.51
N GLN A 78 -16.38 6.90 14.22
CA GLN A 78 -17.72 6.95 14.82
C GLN A 78 -18.84 7.15 13.81
N CYS A 79 -18.62 7.99 12.79
CA CYS A 79 -19.66 8.35 11.82
C CYS A 79 -19.69 7.43 10.59
N HIS A 80 -18.54 6.86 10.21
CA HIS A 80 -18.40 6.10 8.95
C HIS A 80 -17.83 4.69 9.13
N GLY A 81 -17.36 4.32 10.34
CA GLY A 81 -16.82 2.99 10.64
C GLY A 81 -15.39 2.75 10.13
N TYR A 82 -14.74 3.74 9.53
CA TYR A 82 -13.37 3.60 9.03
C TYR A 82 -12.35 3.93 10.13
N ASP A 83 -11.60 2.91 10.58
CA ASP A 83 -10.62 3.06 11.65
C ASP A 83 -9.19 3.26 11.13
N TYR A 84 -8.77 4.52 11.02
CA TYR A 84 -7.39 4.90 10.67
C TYR A 84 -6.51 5.21 11.90
N ARG A 85 -7.02 5.03 13.12
CA ARG A 85 -6.30 5.45 14.35
C ARG A 85 -5.06 4.60 14.64
N GLY A 86 -5.01 3.37 14.11
CA GLY A 86 -3.86 2.47 14.21
C GLY A 86 -2.83 2.59 13.07
N TYR A 87 -3.04 3.49 12.11
CA TYR A 87 -2.17 3.67 10.95
C TYR A 87 -0.94 4.52 11.29
N GLU A 88 0.06 4.51 10.42
CA GLU A 88 1.27 5.32 10.58
C GLU A 88 0.94 6.81 10.58
N ARG A 89 1.15 7.44 11.73
CA ARG A 89 0.62 8.77 12.05
C ARG A 89 1.09 9.85 11.08
N MET A 90 2.37 9.81 10.72
CA MET A 90 2.98 10.75 9.78
C MET A 90 2.52 10.54 8.33
N VAL A 91 2.16 9.30 7.96
CA VAL A 91 1.61 9.01 6.63
C VAL A 91 0.20 9.56 6.52
N VAL A 92 -0.65 9.25 7.51
CA VAL A 92 -2.03 9.76 7.57
C VAL A 92 -2.04 11.29 7.59
N LEU A 93 -1.20 11.93 8.40
CA LEU A 93 -1.11 13.39 8.44
C LEU A 93 -0.79 14.00 7.09
N ARG A 94 0.21 13.47 6.37
CA ARG A 94 0.57 13.96 5.02
C ARG A 94 -0.59 13.83 4.03
N LYS A 95 -1.31 12.70 4.05
CA LYS A 95 -2.48 12.47 3.19
C LYS A 95 -3.63 13.44 3.51
N VAL A 96 -3.91 13.65 4.80
CA VAL A 96 -4.91 14.62 5.27
C VAL A 96 -4.54 16.05 4.89
N GLN A 97 -3.26 16.43 5.03
CA GLN A 97 -2.77 17.73 4.61
C GLN A 97 -2.89 17.93 3.09
N GLY A 98 -2.61 16.89 2.30
CA GLY A 98 -2.77 16.90 0.84
C GLY A 98 -4.20 17.22 0.43
N ILE A 99 -5.18 16.42 0.89
CA ILE A 99 -6.60 16.65 0.54
C ILE A 99 -7.13 17.97 1.11
N ARG A 100 -6.68 18.38 2.30
CA ARG A 100 -7.00 19.70 2.87
C ARG A 100 -6.56 20.83 1.94
N ALA A 101 -5.34 20.74 1.41
CA ALA A 101 -4.78 21.74 0.49
C ALA A 101 -5.51 21.74 -0.86
N GLU A 102 -5.82 20.57 -1.43
CA GLU A 102 -6.60 20.44 -2.67
C GLU A 102 -7.98 21.08 -2.56
N LEU A 103 -8.63 20.96 -1.39
CA LEU A 103 -9.93 21.57 -1.11
C LEU A 103 -9.84 23.05 -0.68
N GLY A 104 -8.64 23.62 -0.57
CA GLY A 104 -8.43 25.02 -0.19
C GLY A 104 -8.80 25.33 1.26
N LEU A 105 -8.73 24.35 2.17
CA LEU A 105 -9.14 24.50 3.56
C LEU A 105 -7.98 24.92 4.46
N SER A 106 -8.23 25.83 5.40
CA SER A 106 -7.18 26.41 6.24
C SER A 106 -6.68 25.50 7.36
N THR A 107 -7.53 24.61 7.90
CA THR A 107 -7.20 23.72 9.03
C THR A 107 -7.79 22.33 8.88
N ILE A 108 -7.32 21.36 9.66
CA ILE A 108 -7.92 20.01 9.68
C ILE A 108 -9.32 20.07 10.32
N SER A 109 -9.56 20.97 11.28
CA SER A 109 -10.92 21.19 11.80
C SER A 109 -11.91 21.65 10.72
N ALA A 110 -11.47 22.50 9.78
CA ALA A 110 -12.31 22.91 8.65
C ALA A 110 -12.63 21.74 7.71
N LEU A 111 -11.66 20.83 7.50
CA LEU A 111 -11.89 19.58 6.79
C LEU A 111 -12.88 18.68 7.53
N GLN A 112 -12.72 18.50 8.84
CA GLN A 112 -13.63 17.71 9.67
C GLN A 112 -15.08 18.19 9.56
N ALA A 113 -15.31 19.51 9.64
CA ALA A 113 -16.65 20.07 9.48
C ALA A 113 -17.27 19.73 8.12
N ARG A 114 -16.47 19.69 7.05
CA ARG A 114 -16.94 19.31 5.71
C ARG A 114 -17.21 17.81 5.63
N VAL A 115 -16.29 16.97 6.09
CA VAL A 115 -16.41 15.49 6.09
C VAL A 115 -17.68 15.04 6.82
N LEU A 116 -18.03 15.67 7.94
CA LEU A 116 -19.21 15.32 8.73
C LEU A 116 -20.56 15.68 8.07
N HIS A 117 -20.56 16.56 7.07
CA HIS A 117 -21.78 17.12 6.48
C HIS A 117 -21.87 16.97 4.97
N ASP A 118 -20.81 16.50 4.31
CA ASP A 118 -20.71 16.38 2.86
C ASP A 118 -20.10 15.03 2.49
N ALA A 119 -20.94 14.12 2.01
CA ALA A 119 -20.55 12.78 1.61
C ALA A 119 -19.48 12.78 0.51
N VAL A 120 -19.50 13.76 -0.41
CA VAL A 120 -18.51 13.85 -1.50
C VAL A 120 -17.12 14.17 -0.93
N VAL A 121 -17.06 15.04 0.08
CA VAL A 121 -15.79 15.37 0.76
C VAL A 121 -15.32 14.19 1.61
N CYS A 122 -16.23 13.48 2.27
CA CYS A 122 -15.90 12.26 3.00
C CYS A 122 -15.27 11.21 2.07
N ASP A 123 -15.92 10.91 0.93
CA ASP A 123 -15.43 9.96 -0.06
C ASP A 123 -14.05 10.38 -0.62
N ALA A 124 -13.85 11.68 -0.88
CA ALA A 124 -12.58 12.22 -1.33
C ALA A 124 -11.46 12.04 -0.28
N LEU A 125 -11.74 12.30 1.00
CA LEU A 125 -10.81 12.05 2.09
C LEU A 125 -10.48 10.56 2.22
N LEU A 126 -11.50 9.69 2.21
CA LEU A 126 -11.29 8.24 2.27
C LEU A 126 -10.41 7.77 1.10
N ARG A 127 -10.71 8.23 -0.12
CA ARG A 127 -9.88 7.93 -1.31
C ARG A 127 -8.44 8.41 -1.15
N ALA A 128 -8.21 9.59 -0.57
CA ALA A 128 -6.88 10.11 -0.30
C ALA A 128 -6.14 9.32 0.79
N LEU A 129 -6.86 8.76 1.77
CA LEU A 129 -6.30 7.94 2.84
C LEU A 129 -5.87 6.55 2.36
N TYR A 130 -6.48 6.02 1.30
CA TYR A 130 -6.09 4.74 0.70
C TYR A 130 -4.76 4.79 -0.06
N VAL A 131 -4.18 3.62 -0.30
CA VAL A 131 -3.00 3.47 -1.15
C VAL A 131 -3.38 3.81 -2.59
N ALA A 132 -2.48 4.50 -3.29
CA ALA A 132 -2.71 4.93 -4.67
C ALA A 132 -2.98 3.71 -5.58
N PRO A 133 -3.96 3.78 -6.50
CA PRO A 133 -4.22 2.70 -7.44
C PRO A 133 -2.99 2.39 -8.30
N ALA A 134 -2.65 1.11 -8.38
CA ALA A 134 -1.67 0.56 -9.29
C ALA A 134 -2.04 0.83 -10.74
N GLN A 135 -1.02 0.98 -11.58
CA GLN A 135 -1.20 0.81 -13.02
C GLN A 135 -0.69 -0.56 -13.45
N MET A 136 -1.18 -1.05 -14.58
CA MET A 136 -0.70 -2.34 -15.08
C MET A 136 0.80 -2.28 -15.37
N PHE A 137 1.54 -3.24 -14.82
CA PHE A 137 2.99 -3.38 -15.02
C PHE A 137 3.81 -2.14 -14.62
N ASP A 138 3.33 -1.33 -13.68
CA ASP A 138 3.97 -0.07 -13.25
C ASP A 138 5.36 -0.26 -12.63
N ASP A 139 5.60 -1.36 -11.92
CA ASP A 139 6.88 -1.73 -11.32
C ASP A 139 7.48 -2.97 -12.00
N ALA A 140 8.55 -2.77 -12.78
CA ALA A 140 9.22 -3.83 -13.53
C ALA A 140 9.96 -4.83 -12.63
N LEU A 141 10.45 -4.38 -11.46
CA LEU A 141 11.10 -5.25 -10.49
C LEU A 141 10.05 -6.13 -9.79
N GLU A 142 8.96 -5.54 -9.32
CA GLU A 142 7.82 -6.25 -8.71
C GLU A 142 7.29 -7.33 -9.67
N VAL A 143 7.08 -6.98 -10.95
CA VAL A 143 6.62 -7.93 -11.97
C VAL A 143 7.63 -9.06 -12.21
N SER A 144 8.93 -8.74 -12.29
CA SER A 144 9.98 -9.75 -12.49
C SER A 144 10.05 -10.73 -11.32
N MET A 145 9.95 -10.21 -10.09
CA MET A 145 9.91 -10.99 -8.85
C MET A 145 8.66 -11.85 -8.76
N LEU A 146 7.52 -11.29 -9.14
CA LEU A 146 6.26 -12.03 -9.20
C LEU A 146 6.35 -13.19 -10.19
N ARG A 147 6.79 -12.94 -11.43
CA ARG A 147 6.96 -13.99 -12.45
C ARG A 147 7.87 -15.12 -11.97
N PHE A 148 9.00 -14.79 -11.35
CA PHE A 148 9.89 -15.79 -10.73
C PHE A 148 9.20 -16.60 -9.65
N SER A 149 8.46 -15.95 -8.76
CA SER A 149 7.79 -16.60 -7.64
C SER A 149 6.64 -17.50 -8.09
N LEU A 150 5.88 -17.12 -9.12
CA LEU A 150 4.87 -17.97 -9.75
C LEU A 150 5.50 -19.30 -10.21
N GLY A 151 6.67 -19.20 -10.85
CA GLY A 151 7.49 -20.34 -11.27
C GLY A 151 7.83 -21.28 -10.11
N VAL A 152 8.39 -20.73 -9.04
CA VAL A 152 8.89 -21.47 -7.87
C VAL A 152 7.77 -22.13 -7.06
N CYS A 153 6.62 -21.47 -6.94
CA CYS A 153 5.60 -21.87 -5.96
C CYS A 153 4.41 -22.63 -6.58
N LEU A 154 4.00 -22.29 -7.81
CA LEU A 154 2.70 -22.74 -8.32
C LEU A 154 2.76 -23.95 -9.28
N HIS A 155 3.93 -24.25 -9.87
CA HIS A 155 4.02 -25.31 -10.90
C HIS A 155 3.63 -26.70 -10.38
N GLY A 156 3.99 -27.02 -9.14
CA GLY A 156 3.72 -28.31 -8.50
C GLY A 156 2.35 -28.43 -7.84
N VAL A 157 1.51 -27.39 -7.92
CA VAL A 157 0.22 -27.34 -7.22
C VAL A 157 -0.91 -27.51 -8.23
N ALA A 158 -1.86 -28.40 -7.93
CA ALA A 158 -2.96 -28.72 -8.85
C ALA A 158 -3.95 -27.57 -9.01
N LEU A 159 -4.35 -26.92 -7.91
CA LEU A 159 -5.30 -25.81 -7.87
C LEU A 159 -4.77 -24.68 -6.96
N PRO A 160 -3.72 -23.96 -7.39
CA PRO A 160 -3.12 -22.92 -6.58
C PRO A 160 -4.07 -21.74 -6.34
N ARG A 161 -4.03 -21.19 -5.13
CA ARG A 161 -4.72 -19.96 -4.76
C ARG A 161 -3.71 -18.85 -4.45
N VAL A 162 -3.92 -17.68 -5.05
CA VAL A 162 -3.14 -16.48 -4.81
C VAL A 162 -4.03 -15.43 -4.17
N TRP A 163 -3.64 -14.93 -3.00
CA TRP A 163 -4.30 -13.80 -2.36
C TRP A 163 -3.59 -12.50 -2.69
N LEU A 164 -4.27 -11.60 -3.39
CA LEU A 164 -3.88 -10.21 -3.55
C LEU A 164 -4.55 -9.40 -2.45
N ALA A 165 -3.81 -9.18 -1.35
CA ALA A 165 -4.34 -8.56 -0.14
C ALA A 165 -4.39 -7.04 -0.30
N ASP A 166 -5.54 -6.45 0.05
CA ASP A 166 -5.88 -5.03 -0.08
C ASP A 166 -5.36 -4.44 -1.41
N CYS A 167 -5.92 -5.00 -2.48
CA CYS A 167 -5.52 -4.76 -3.84
C CYS A 167 -5.56 -3.26 -4.14
N ALA A 168 -4.44 -2.74 -4.67
CA ALA A 168 -4.31 -1.36 -5.12
C ALA A 168 -5.03 -1.15 -6.46
N GLY A 169 -6.32 -1.51 -6.54
CA GLY A 169 -7.16 -1.35 -7.72
C GLY A 169 -7.03 -2.47 -8.77
N VAL A 170 -7.98 -2.48 -9.71
CA VAL A 170 -8.21 -3.59 -10.65
C VAL A 170 -6.96 -3.95 -11.48
N GLN A 171 -6.13 -2.96 -11.82
CA GLN A 171 -5.00 -3.13 -12.72
C GLN A 171 -3.90 -4.00 -12.11
N GLN A 172 -3.78 -4.03 -10.78
CA GLN A 172 -2.87 -4.95 -10.09
C GLN A 172 -3.32 -6.41 -10.28
N ALA A 173 -4.62 -6.67 -10.07
CA ALA A 173 -5.19 -8.01 -10.27
C ALA A 173 -5.09 -8.46 -11.74
N TRP A 174 -5.31 -7.55 -12.69
CA TRP A 174 -5.15 -7.84 -14.11
C TRP A 174 -3.69 -8.11 -14.50
N THR A 175 -2.72 -7.42 -13.89
CA THR A 175 -1.30 -7.70 -14.08
C THR A 175 -0.99 -9.15 -13.68
N LEU A 176 -1.46 -9.58 -12.50
CA LEU A 176 -1.31 -10.97 -12.04
C LEU A 176 -2.01 -11.97 -12.98
N ALA A 177 -3.23 -11.69 -13.42
CA ALA A 177 -3.96 -12.57 -14.34
C ALA A 177 -3.24 -12.75 -15.68
N VAL A 178 -2.71 -11.66 -16.25
CA VAL A 178 -1.91 -11.71 -17.49
C VAL A 178 -0.61 -12.47 -17.27
N LEU A 179 0.08 -12.27 -16.16
CA LEU A 179 1.29 -13.03 -15.83
C LEU A 179 1.01 -14.54 -15.71
N LEU A 180 -0.09 -14.91 -15.04
CA LEU A 180 -0.50 -16.31 -14.94
C LEU A 180 -0.83 -16.91 -16.31
N GLU A 181 -1.42 -16.14 -17.23
CA GLU A 181 -1.69 -16.60 -18.60
C GLU A 181 -0.38 -16.86 -19.36
N GLN A 182 0.56 -15.92 -19.26
CA GLN A 182 1.88 -16.04 -19.90
C GLN A 182 2.70 -17.22 -19.37
N GLU A 183 2.57 -17.55 -18.08
CA GLU A 183 3.23 -18.69 -17.46
C GLU A 183 2.41 -20.00 -17.58
N HIS A 184 1.31 -20.01 -18.34
CA HIS A 184 0.42 -21.16 -18.52
C HIS A 184 -0.18 -21.72 -17.22
N LEU A 185 -0.41 -20.84 -16.24
CA LEU A 185 -0.98 -21.17 -14.92
C LEU A 185 -2.44 -20.69 -14.77
N ALA A 186 -2.91 -19.75 -15.59
CA ALA A 186 -4.22 -19.12 -15.43
C ALA A 186 -5.40 -20.12 -15.42
N GLN A 187 -5.32 -21.23 -16.15
CA GLN A 187 -6.42 -22.22 -16.21
C GLN A 187 -6.68 -22.96 -14.89
N ARG A 188 -5.76 -22.92 -13.93
CA ARG A 188 -5.88 -23.66 -12.66
C ARG A 188 -5.66 -22.80 -11.42
N THR A 189 -5.20 -21.57 -11.58
CA THR A 189 -4.96 -20.65 -10.47
C THR A 189 -6.19 -19.79 -10.18
N GLU A 190 -6.61 -19.74 -8.92
CA GLU A 190 -7.60 -18.78 -8.44
C GLU A 190 -6.91 -17.56 -7.82
N ILE A 191 -7.32 -16.37 -8.21
CA ILE A 191 -6.92 -15.11 -7.57
C ILE A 191 -8.03 -14.69 -6.64
N TYR A 192 -7.72 -14.53 -5.36
CA TYR A 192 -8.58 -13.87 -4.38
C TYR A 192 -8.05 -12.44 -4.25
N ALA A 193 -8.79 -11.45 -4.76
CA ALA A 193 -8.43 -10.05 -4.67
C ALA A 193 -9.37 -9.37 -3.68
N THR A 194 -8.81 -8.88 -2.58
CA THR A 194 -9.59 -8.23 -1.53
C THR A 194 -9.42 -6.71 -1.57
N VAL A 195 -10.46 -5.98 -1.20
CA VAL A 195 -10.45 -4.51 -1.07
C VAL A 195 -11.06 -4.09 0.26
N ALA A 196 -10.64 -2.94 0.79
CA ALA A 196 -11.04 -2.50 2.12
C ALA A 196 -12.52 -2.08 2.27
N SER A 197 -13.22 -1.70 1.19
CA SER A 197 -14.60 -1.17 1.27
C SER A 197 -15.50 -1.62 0.12
N ASP A 198 -16.81 -1.57 0.34
CA ASP A 198 -17.83 -1.88 -0.68
C ASP A 198 -17.78 -0.91 -1.86
N ALA A 199 -17.42 0.36 -1.61
CA ALA A 199 -17.25 1.35 -2.68
C ALA A 199 -16.12 0.95 -3.64
N MET A 200 -14.99 0.49 -3.09
CA MET A 200 -13.88 -0.04 -3.89
C MET A 200 -14.27 -1.33 -4.59
N LEU A 201 -15.04 -2.20 -3.94
CA LEU A 201 -15.54 -3.44 -4.53
C LEU A 201 -16.40 -3.15 -5.76
N ALA A 202 -17.30 -2.16 -5.67
CA ALA A 202 -18.10 -1.71 -6.80
C ALA A 202 -17.23 -1.11 -7.93
N GLU A 203 -16.21 -0.32 -7.58
CA GLU A 203 -15.28 0.27 -8.55
C GLU A 203 -14.53 -0.81 -9.35
N VAL A 204 -13.93 -1.80 -8.68
CA VAL A 204 -13.16 -2.85 -9.37
C VAL A 204 -14.04 -3.76 -10.22
N GLN A 205 -15.28 -4.02 -9.80
CA GLN A 205 -16.24 -4.83 -10.56
C GLN A 205 -16.71 -4.15 -11.85
N GLN A 206 -16.72 -2.81 -11.88
CA GLN A 206 -17.13 -2.02 -13.06
C GLN A 206 -15.93 -1.47 -13.85
N ALA A 207 -14.71 -1.83 -13.46
CA ALA A 207 -13.52 -1.22 -14.02
C ALA A 207 -13.24 -1.67 -15.45
N SER A 208 -12.63 -0.76 -16.20
CA SER A 208 -12.17 -0.98 -17.58
C SER A 208 -10.88 -0.21 -17.80
N LEU A 209 -10.09 -0.62 -18.78
CA LEU A 209 -8.97 0.15 -19.31
C LEU A 209 -9.46 1.23 -20.29
N PRO A 210 -9.14 2.52 -20.09
CA PRO A 210 -9.34 3.53 -21.14
C PRO A 210 -8.34 3.29 -22.27
N MET A 211 -8.80 3.20 -23.52
CA MET A 211 -7.92 2.93 -24.68
C MET A 211 -6.86 4.01 -24.90
N ALA A 212 -7.14 5.24 -24.48
CA ALA A 212 -6.16 6.35 -24.49
C ALA A 212 -4.90 6.06 -23.66
N ARG A 213 -4.99 5.18 -22.64
CA ARG A 213 -3.86 4.79 -21.78
C ARG A 213 -3.10 3.57 -22.29
N LEU A 214 -3.58 2.90 -23.33
CA LEU A 214 -2.99 1.63 -23.78
C LEU A 214 -1.52 1.77 -24.19
N GLY A 215 -1.12 2.90 -24.78
CA GLY A 215 0.28 3.14 -25.16
C GLY A 215 1.23 3.19 -23.96
N GLU A 216 0.85 3.90 -22.90
CA GLU A 216 1.58 3.97 -21.63
C GLU A 216 1.73 2.57 -21.02
N LEU A 217 0.61 1.85 -20.89
CA LEU A 217 0.56 0.53 -20.27
C LEU A 217 1.27 -0.55 -21.10
N GLN A 218 1.26 -0.44 -22.44
CA GLN A 218 2.07 -1.27 -23.31
C GLN A 218 3.57 -1.05 -23.06
N GLY A 219 3.99 0.20 -22.83
CA GLY A 219 5.36 0.53 -22.47
C GLY A 219 5.78 -0.13 -21.15
N ASN A 220 4.93 0.00 -20.12
CA ASN A 220 5.10 -0.65 -18.82
C ASN A 220 5.23 -2.19 -18.96
N TYR A 221 4.34 -2.79 -19.74
CA TYR A 221 4.33 -4.22 -20.03
C TYR A 221 5.63 -4.69 -20.70
N ILE A 222 6.13 -3.97 -21.71
CA ILE A 222 7.40 -4.32 -22.39
C ILE A 222 8.59 -4.18 -21.43
N ARG A 223 8.68 -3.09 -20.67
CA ARG A 223 9.78 -2.89 -19.70
C ARG A 223 9.81 -4.00 -18.64
N SER A 224 8.64 -4.52 -18.28
CA SER A 224 8.47 -5.64 -17.35
C SER A 224 8.67 -7.03 -17.99
N GLY A 225 9.17 -7.10 -19.22
CA GLY A 225 9.50 -8.34 -19.91
C GLY A 225 8.37 -8.96 -20.73
N GLY A 226 7.29 -8.22 -21.00
CA GLY A 226 6.23 -8.63 -21.91
C GLY A 226 6.71 -8.72 -23.36
N THR A 227 6.35 -9.79 -24.05
CA THR A 227 6.83 -10.09 -25.42
C THR A 227 5.78 -9.88 -26.52
N GLY A 228 4.52 -9.67 -26.14
CA GLY A 228 3.38 -9.53 -27.07
C GLY A 228 2.73 -8.15 -27.04
N LYS A 229 1.45 -8.07 -27.40
CA LYS A 229 0.65 -6.86 -27.18
C LYS A 229 -0.21 -7.04 -25.94
N LEU A 230 -0.21 -6.06 -25.05
CA LEU A 230 -1.02 -6.06 -23.86
C LEU A 230 -2.51 -6.16 -24.20
N ILE A 231 -2.94 -5.53 -25.29
CA ILE A 231 -4.33 -5.55 -25.74
C ILE A 231 -4.83 -6.95 -26.08
N ASP A 232 -3.93 -7.91 -26.35
CA ASP A 232 -4.32 -9.28 -26.70
C ASP A 232 -5.00 -10.01 -25.52
N TYR A 233 -4.90 -9.49 -24.29
CA TYR A 233 -5.57 -10.04 -23.10
C TYR A 233 -6.91 -9.38 -22.78
N PHE A 234 -7.36 -8.46 -23.63
CA PHE A 234 -8.56 -7.65 -23.41
C PHE A 234 -9.53 -7.77 -24.58
N ASP A 235 -10.81 -7.58 -24.28
CA ASP A 235 -11.86 -7.34 -25.26
C ASP A 235 -12.15 -5.84 -25.33
N VAL A 236 -12.14 -5.29 -26.55
CA VAL A 236 -12.39 -3.87 -26.80
C VAL A 236 -13.90 -3.66 -26.95
N SER A 237 -14.42 -2.66 -26.25
CA SER A 237 -15.81 -2.24 -26.33
C SER A 237 -16.20 -1.78 -27.73
N ALA A 238 -17.50 -1.83 -28.04
CA ALA A 238 -18.03 -1.52 -29.37
C ALA A 238 -17.73 -0.08 -29.84
N ASP A 239 -17.62 0.87 -28.91
CA ASP A 239 -17.27 2.27 -29.21
C ASP A 239 -15.75 2.49 -29.38
N GLY A 240 -14.93 1.46 -29.11
CA GLY A 240 -13.47 1.51 -29.22
C GLY A 240 -12.78 2.33 -28.13
N MET A 241 -13.49 2.79 -27.11
CA MET A 241 -12.95 3.73 -26.10
C MET A 241 -12.46 3.03 -24.84
N ARG A 242 -13.00 1.85 -24.53
CA ARG A 242 -12.69 1.08 -23.33
C ARG A 242 -12.33 -0.37 -23.67
N ALA A 243 -11.51 -0.99 -22.83
CA ALA A 243 -11.20 -2.41 -22.92
C ALA A 243 -11.39 -3.08 -21.57
N VAL A 244 -11.88 -4.32 -21.56
CA VAL A 244 -12.11 -5.12 -20.35
C VAL A 244 -11.32 -6.42 -20.43
N LEU A 245 -10.86 -6.92 -19.29
CA LEU A 245 -10.09 -8.17 -19.26
C LEU A 245 -10.95 -9.31 -19.85
N LYS A 246 -10.34 -10.15 -20.70
CA LYS A 246 -11.06 -11.26 -21.33
C LYS A 246 -11.77 -12.14 -20.30
N PRO A 247 -12.99 -12.64 -20.60
CA PRO A 247 -13.81 -13.37 -19.63
C PRO A 247 -13.12 -14.56 -18.97
N HIS A 248 -12.31 -15.33 -19.71
CA HIS A 248 -11.62 -16.52 -19.18
C HIS A 248 -10.51 -16.18 -18.16
N LEU A 249 -9.94 -14.98 -18.22
CA LEU A 249 -9.00 -14.47 -17.22
C LEU A 249 -9.77 -13.85 -16.05
N ASN A 250 -10.80 -13.05 -16.35
CA ASN A 250 -11.60 -12.40 -15.33
C ASN A 250 -12.35 -13.40 -14.44
N SER A 251 -12.80 -14.54 -14.98
CA SER A 251 -13.45 -15.60 -14.21
C SER A 251 -12.53 -16.29 -13.19
N ARG A 252 -11.22 -16.00 -13.21
CA ARG A 252 -10.24 -16.50 -12.23
C ARG A 252 -10.06 -15.56 -11.05
N ILE A 253 -10.66 -14.38 -11.07
CA ILE A 253 -10.54 -13.37 -10.03
C ILE A 253 -11.83 -13.36 -9.20
N THR A 254 -11.70 -13.72 -7.93
CA THR A 254 -12.74 -13.56 -6.92
C THR A 254 -12.50 -12.25 -6.17
N TRP A 255 -13.43 -11.32 -6.29
CA TRP A 255 -13.39 -10.04 -5.58
C TRP A 255 -14.21 -10.11 -4.29
N ALA A 256 -13.65 -9.61 -3.19
CA ALA A 256 -14.35 -9.51 -1.92
C ALA A 256 -13.96 -8.23 -1.16
N GLN A 257 -14.93 -7.65 -0.45
CA GLN A 257 -14.61 -6.71 0.62
C GLN A 257 -14.05 -7.52 1.81
N TYR A 258 -12.92 -7.07 2.36
CA TYR A 258 -12.26 -7.76 3.47
C TYR A 258 -11.40 -6.77 4.25
N ASN A 259 -11.50 -6.79 5.58
CA ASN A 259 -10.72 -5.94 6.45
C ASN A 259 -9.55 -6.72 7.07
N LEU A 260 -8.33 -6.43 6.60
CA LEU A 260 -7.10 -7.07 7.09
C LEU A 260 -6.88 -6.94 8.61
N VAL A 261 -7.42 -5.89 9.23
CA VAL A 261 -7.20 -5.58 10.66
C VAL A 261 -8.13 -6.39 11.56
N THR A 262 -9.38 -6.58 11.14
CA THR A 262 -10.41 -7.20 11.99
C THR A 262 -10.66 -8.66 11.64
N ASP A 263 -10.57 -9.01 10.37
CA ASP A 263 -11.06 -10.29 9.88
C ASP A 263 -10.04 -11.41 10.12
N ALA A 264 -10.53 -12.66 10.12
CA ALA A 264 -9.74 -13.86 10.34
C ALA A 264 -9.43 -14.57 9.01
N SER A 265 -8.42 -15.45 9.04
CA SER A 265 -8.09 -16.28 7.87
C SER A 265 -9.32 -16.98 7.31
N PHE A 266 -9.54 -16.82 6.01
CA PHE A 266 -10.72 -17.35 5.31
C PHE A 266 -10.38 -18.49 4.35
N ASN A 267 -9.08 -18.72 4.08
CA ASN A 267 -8.61 -19.77 3.18
C ASN A 267 -7.12 -20.04 3.39
N GLU A 268 -6.65 -21.13 2.79
CA GLU A 268 -5.23 -21.44 2.65
C GLU A 268 -4.74 -21.04 1.23
N PHE A 269 -3.64 -20.29 1.16
CA PHE A 269 -3.07 -19.74 -0.08
C PHE A 269 -1.67 -20.25 -0.37
N GLN A 270 -1.37 -20.56 -1.62
CA GLN A 270 -0.01 -20.87 -2.03
C GLN A 270 0.83 -19.60 -2.20
N MET A 271 0.20 -18.46 -2.44
CA MET A 271 0.90 -17.18 -2.51
C MET A 271 0.05 -16.07 -1.91
N ILE A 272 0.66 -15.21 -1.10
CA ILE A 272 0.05 -13.98 -0.58
C ILE A 272 0.90 -12.80 -1.04
N LEU A 273 0.26 -11.83 -1.67
CA LEU A 273 0.85 -10.58 -2.15
C LEU A 273 0.33 -9.43 -1.30
N GLY A 274 1.12 -9.02 -0.31
CA GLY A 274 0.81 -7.93 0.63
C GLY A 274 1.63 -6.65 0.43
N GLN A 275 2.41 -6.56 -0.65
CA GLN A 275 3.34 -5.46 -0.94
C GLN A 275 2.68 -4.07 -0.94
N ARG A 276 1.40 -3.99 -1.30
CA ARG A 276 0.68 -2.71 -1.38
C ARG A 276 -0.31 -2.49 -0.23
N ALA A 277 -0.45 -3.47 0.67
CA ALA A 277 -1.42 -3.42 1.78
C ALA A 277 -0.85 -2.78 3.05
N LEU A 278 0.42 -3.02 3.33
CA LEU A 278 1.06 -2.70 4.61
C LEU A 278 1.73 -1.31 4.76
N PRO A 279 2.08 -0.54 3.70
CA PRO A 279 2.92 0.67 3.85
C PRO A 279 2.38 1.72 4.83
N ASP A 280 1.06 1.80 5.00
CA ASP A 280 0.41 2.82 5.83
C ASP A 280 0.06 2.31 7.24
N PHE A 281 0.31 1.03 7.56
CA PHE A 281 -0.07 0.44 8.83
C PHE A 281 0.95 0.70 9.94
N GLY A 282 0.46 1.15 11.10
CA GLY A 282 1.28 1.27 12.30
C GLY A 282 1.74 -0.10 12.83
N PRO A 283 2.68 -0.15 13.79
CA PRO A 283 3.37 -1.39 14.17
C PRO A 283 2.42 -2.48 14.67
N SER A 284 1.39 -2.09 15.43
CA SER A 284 0.38 -3.01 15.97
C SER A 284 -0.51 -3.61 14.87
N LEU A 285 -0.93 -2.79 13.91
CA LEU A 285 -1.72 -3.25 12.76
C LEU A 285 -0.88 -4.15 11.86
N ARG A 286 0.35 -3.72 11.54
CA ARG A 286 1.30 -4.51 10.75
C ARG A 286 1.50 -5.89 11.36
N LYS A 287 1.79 -5.97 12.67
CA LYS A 287 1.95 -7.26 13.37
C LYS A 287 0.72 -8.16 13.25
N ARG A 288 -0.47 -7.60 13.45
CA ARG A 288 -1.74 -8.33 13.32
C ARG A 288 -1.95 -8.90 11.92
N VAL A 289 -1.63 -8.12 10.89
CA VAL A 289 -1.80 -8.52 9.48
C VAL A 289 -0.72 -9.52 9.06
N LEU A 290 0.51 -9.38 9.53
CA LEU A 290 1.56 -10.38 9.32
C LEU A 290 1.18 -11.73 9.93
N GLN A 291 0.57 -11.75 11.12
CA GLN A 291 0.04 -12.98 11.70
C GLN A 291 -1.11 -13.55 10.86
N LEU A 292 -2.02 -12.72 10.36
CA LEU A 292 -3.09 -13.15 9.47
C LEU A 292 -2.54 -13.80 8.18
N PHE A 293 -1.48 -13.22 7.60
CA PHE A 293 -0.81 -13.81 6.44
C PHE A 293 -0.14 -15.14 6.80
N ASP A 294 0.53 -15.24 7.96
CA ASP A 294 1.13 -16.49 8.44
C ASP A 294 0.06 -17.58 8.64
N ASP A 295 -1.09 -17.25 9.21
CA ASP A 295 -2.18 -18.19 9.42
C ASP A 295 -2.84 -18.66 8.11
N SER A 296 -2.78 -17.83 7.06
CA SER A 296 -3.44 -18.08 5.77
C SER A 296 -2.52 -18.69 4.72
N LEU A 297 -1.20 -18.70 4.92
CA LEU A 297 -0.25 -19.17 3.92
C LEU A 297 -0.04 -20.68 4.02
N ALA A 298 -0.17 -21.42 2.91
CA ALA A 298 0.10 -22.85 2.89
C ALA A 298 1.57 -23.16 3.27
N PRO A 299 1.87 -24.36 3.79
CA PRO A 299 3.24 -24.85 3.87
C PRO A 299 3.94 -24.74 2.51
N PHE A 300 5.19 -24.26 2.51
CA PHE A 300 5.97 -23.96 1.29
C PHE A 300 5.41 -22.86 0.38
N GLY A 301 4.36 -22.15 0.80
CA GLY A 301 3.82 -20.99 0.12
C GLY A 301 4.77 -19.80 0.06
N THR A 302 4.44 -18.81 -0.76
CA THR A 302 5.24 -17.59 -0.94
C THR A 302 4.52 -16.35 -0.39
N LEU A 303 5.24 -15.50 0.33
CA LEU A 303 4.76 -14.23 0.87
C LEU A 303 5.58 -13.08 0.30
N ALA A 304 4.91 -12.08 -0.27
CA ALA A 304 5.54 -10.84 -0.73
C ALA A 304 5.05 -9.66 0.12
N LEU A 305 5.99 -8.88 0.66
CA LEU A 305 5.72 -7.76 1.57
C LEU A 305 6.33 -6.46 1.04
N ASP A 306 5.83 -5.34 1.52
CA ASP A 306 6.27 -3.98 1.20
C ASP A 306 7.73 -3.72 1.61
N GLN A 307 8.12 -4.27 2.76
CA GLN A 307 9.45 -4.15 3.33
C GLN A 307 9.85 -5.45 4.03
N GLN A 308 11.14 -5.57 4.34
CA GLN A 308 11.65 -6.76 5.00
C GLN A 308 11.02 -6.92 6.39
N LEU A 309 10.77 -8.17 6.78
CA LEU A 309 10.44 -8.52 8.16
C LEU A 309 11.57 -8.06 9.09
N ASP A 310 11.20 -7.57 10.27
CA ASP A 310 12.17 -7.22 11.32
C ASP A 310 12.96 -8.48 11.71
N GLU A 311 14.28 -8.33 11.89
CA GLU A 311 15.19 -9.41 12.29
C GLU A 311 14.78 -10.05 13.63
N HIS A 312 14.08 -9.30 14.49
CA HIS A 312 13.59 -9.74 15.78
C HIS A 312 12.13 -10.22 15.74
N ASP A 313 11.46 -10.17 14.58
CA ASP A 313 10.09 -10.67 14.46
C ASP A 313 10.08 -12.21 14.63
N PRO A 314 9.32 -12.76 15.60
CA PRO A 314 9.21 -14.21 15.77
C PRO A 314 8.73 -14.93 14.52
N LEU A 315 7.96 -14.28 13.65
CA LEU A 315 7.49 -14.86 12.39
C LEU A 315 8.63 -15.18 11.44
N LEU A 316 9.75 -14.46 11.50
CA LEU A 316 10.89 -14.65 10.59
C LEU A 316 11.39 -16.10 10.59
N ARG A 317 11.27 -16.82 11.72
CA ARG A 317 11.65 -18.24 11.84
C ARG A 317 10.83 -19.19 10.95
N HIS A 318 9.64 -18.78 10.51
CA HIS A 318 8.78 -19.54 9.61
C HIS A 318 9.16 -19.34 8.14
N TYR A 319 10.05 -18.40 7.82
CA TYR A 319 10.31 -17.96 6.46
C TYR A 319 11.77 -18.07 6.06
N ARG A 320 12.01 -18.28 4.76
CA ARG A 320 13.31 -18.07 4.11
C ARG A 320 13.19 -17.05 2.99
N PRO A 321 14.10 -16.07 2.87
CA PRO A 321 14.07 -15.15 1.74
C PRO A 321 14.29 -15.91 0.43
N LEU A 322 13.50 -15.57 -0.60
CA LEU A 322 13.66 -16.13 -1.95
C LEU A 322 14.89 -15.58 -2.65
N LEU A 323 15.18 -14.29 -2.44
CA LEU A 323 16.40 -13.61 -2.89
C LEU A 323 16.91 -12.72 -1.75
N ALA A 324 18.22 -12.54 -1.68
CA ALA A 324 18.84 -11.65 -0.70
C ALA A 324 18.35 -10.21 -0.89
N HIS A 325 18.12 -9.51 0.22
CA HIS A 325 17.70 -8.10 0.25
C HIS A 325 16.36 -7.80 -0.42
N GLN A 326 15.50 -8.80 -0.59
CA GLN A 326 14.15 -8.65 -1.13
C GLN A 326 13.11 -9.07 -0.09
N SER A 327 11.96 -8.40 -0.09
CA SER A 327 10.83 -8.65 0.83
C SER A 327 9.95 -9.83 0.36
N TRP A 328 10.57 -10.85 -0.20
CA TRP A 328 9.93 -12.03 -0.78
C TRP A 328 10.39 -13.28 -0.05
N TYR A 329 9.44 -14.05 0.48
CA TYR A 329 9.69 -15.10 1.44
C TYR A 329 9.01 -16.41 1.03
N LYS A 330 9.65 -17.53 1.32
CA LYS A 330 9.05 -18.86 1.24
C LYS A 330 8.83 -19.41 2.65
N ARG A 331 7.61 -19.88 2.94
CA ARG A 331 7.29 -20.56 4.20
C ARG A 331 8.05 -21.88 4.30
N ILE A 332 8.62 -22.16 5.45
CA ILE A 332 9.24 -23.44 5.78
C ILE A 332 8.15 -24.38 6.33
N ALA A 333 8.30 -25.70 6.14
CA ALA A 333 7.42 -26.69 6.76
C ALA A 333 7.40 -26.61 8.29
#